data_AF-A0A7C1ZUH7-F1
#
_entry.id   AF-A0A7C1ZUH7-F1
#
_cell.length_a   1.000
_cell.length_b   1.000
_cell.length_c   1.000
_cell.angle_alpha   90.00
_cell.angle_beta   90.00
_cell.angle_gamma   90.00
#
_symmetry.space_group_name_H-M   'P 1'
#
loop_
_entity.id
_entity.type
_entity.pdbx_description
1 polymer ?
#
loop_
_entity_poly.entity_id
_entity_poly.type
_entity_poly.pdbx_seq_one_letter_code
_entity_poly.pdbx_strand_id
1 'polypeptide(L)'
;MTKLPPPKPLLSIDLTKDELAFATSIGKLRRARNVADGVSEKIFSGKDPALINIQGPIGEFVFAKMFGFPWDINTKPRKGGIDFECKNGIMIDVKHTEQTVDPQ
;
A
#
# COMPACT_ATOMS: atom_id res chain seq x y z
N MET A 1 -27.70 -16.49 -13.28
CA MET A 1 -26.31 -16.33 -13.73
C MET A 1 -25.40 -16.67 -12.58
N THR A 2 -24.65 -17.77 -12.66
CA THR A 2 -23.61 -18.11 -11.69
C THR A 2 -22.46 -17.12 -11.83
N LYS A 3 -22.15 -16.34 -10.79
CA LYS A 3 -20.96 -15.49 -10.78
C LYS A 3 -19.74 -16.40 -10.85
N LEU A 4 -18.92 -16.23 -11.88
CA LEU A 4 -17.61 -16.89 -11.95
C LEU A 4 -16.76 -16.42 -10.76
N PRO A 5 -16.00 -17.32 -10.12
CA PRO A 5 -15.06 -16.90 -9.09
C PRO A 5 -14.07 -15.90 -9.70
N PRO A 6 -13.60 -14.91 -8.91
CA PRO A 6 -12.63 -13.95 -9.41
C PRO A 6 -11.38 -14.67 -9.90
N PRO A 7 -10.73 -14.16 -10.96
CA PRO A 7 -9.50 -14.75 -11.46
C PRO A 7 -8.47 -14.79 -10.34
N LYS A 8 -7.88 -15.97 -10.12
CA LYS A 8 -6.80 -16.15 -9.15
C LYS A 8 -5.61 -15.27 -9.58
N PRO A 9 -5.00 -14.49 -8.68
CA PRO A 9 -3.87 -13.65 -9.07
C PRO A 9 -2.71 -14.53 -9.55
N LEU A 10 -2.03 -14.07 -10.61
CA LEU A 10 -0.85 -14.73 -11.20
C LEU A 10 0.31 -14.84 -10.21
N LEU A 11 0.40 -13.91 -9.26
CA LEU A 11 1.41 -13.86 -8.21
C LEU A 11 0.70 -13.59 -6.87
N SER A 12 1.08 -14.35 -5.84
CA SER A 12 0.54 -14.19 -4.49
C SER A 12 1.65 -14.34 -3.47
N ILE A 13 1.59 -13.54 -2.40
CA ILE A 13 2.45 -13.68 -1.24
C ILE A 13 1.60 -13.47 0.01
N ASP A 14 1.76 -14.37 0.97
CA ASP A 14 1.11 -14.24 2.26
C ASP A 14 2.01 -13.44 3.20
N LEU A 15 1.42 -12.43 3.84
CA LEU A 15 2.07 -11.71 4.93
C LEU A 15 1.88 -12.48 6.23
N THR A 16 2.94 -12.59 7.03
CA THR A 16 2.78 -13.01 8.42
C THR A 16 2.01 -11.94 9.21
N LYS A 17 1.49 -12.30 10.39
CA LYS A 17 0.82 -11.34 11.28
C LYS A 17 1.77 -10.21 11.69
N ASP A 18 3.03 -10.53 11.94
CA ASP A 18 4.04 -9.56 12.36
C ASP A 18 4.42 -8.61 11.21
N GLU A 19 4.51 -9.13 9.99
CA GLU A 19 4.75 -8.33 8.80
C GLU A 19 3.61 -7.36 8.52
N LEU A 20 2.37 -7.85 8.60
CA LEU A 20 1.19 -7.00 8.47
C LEU A 20 1.15 -5.93 9.57
N ALA A 21 1.45 -6.31 10.82
CA ALA A 21 1.49 -5.38 11.94
C ALA A 21 2.60 -4.32 11.77
N PHE A 22 3.77 -4.73 11.28
CA PHE A 22 4.90 -3.84 10.99
C PHE A 22 4.54 -2.85 9.88
N ALA A 23 4.05 -3.34 8.74
CA ALA A 23 3.66 -2.49 7.62
C ALA A 23 2.54 -1.50 8.00
N THR A 24 1.55 -1.97 8.77
CA THR A 24 0.47 -1.14 9.32
C THR A 24 1.02 -0.05 10.24
N SER A 25 2.02 -0.36 11.07
CA SER A 25 2.64 0.60 12.00
C SER A 25 3.38 1.71 11.26
N ILE A 26 4.11 1.39 10.19
CA ILE A 26 4.74 2.38 9.32
C ILE A 26 3.70 3.29 8.66
N GLY A 27 2.58 2.72 8.16
CA GLY A 27 1.49 3.50 7.58
C GLY A 27 0.86 4.48 8.57
N LYS A 28 0.64 4.06 9.82
CA LYS A 28 0.17 4.95 10.89
C LYS A 28 1.15 6.08 11.19
N LEU A 29 2.45 5.79 11.24
CA LEU A 29 3.49 6.79 11.49
C LEU A 29 3.59 7.80 10.33
N ARG A 30 3.57 7.33 9.08
CA ARG A 30 3.57 8.21 7.89
C ARG A 30 2.35 9.10 7.87
N ARG A 31 1.16 8.57 8.19
CA ARG A 31 -0.05 9.39 8.33
C ARG A 31 0.11 10.47 9.40
N ALA A 32 0.56 10.09 10.60
CA ALA A 32 0.74 11.04 11.69
C ALA A 32 1.69 12.19 11.29
N ARG A 33 2.75 11.89 10.53
CA ARG A 33 3.66 12.90 9.97
C ARG A 33 3.01 13.77 8.89
N ASN A 34 2.29 13.17 7.94
CA ASN A 34 1.54 13.93 6.93
C ASN A 34 0.57 14.93 7.56
N VAL A 35 -0.16 14.52 8.60
CA VAL A 35 -1.07 15.40 9.35
C VAL A 35 -0.31 16.51 10.06
N ALA A 36 0.80 16.19 10.74
CA ALA A 36 1.63 17.18 11.44
C ALA A 36 2.24 18.22 10.47
N ASP A 37 2.57 17.82 9.25
CA ASP A 37 3.18 18.67 8.23
C ASP A 37 2.14 19.37 7.32
N GLY A 38 0.84 19.29 7.67
CA GLY A 38 -0.24 19.99 6.94
C GLY A 38 -0.52 19.44 5.54
N VAL A 39 -0.15 18.19 5.25
CA VAL A 39 -0.46 17.54 3.98
C VAL A 39 -1.97 17.25 3.91
N SER A 40 -2.64 17.81 2.91
CA SER A 40 -4.07 17.57 2.69
C SER A 40 -4.34 16.09 2.45
N GLU A 41 -5.13 15.46 3.31
CA GLU A 41 -5.65 14.12 3.08
C GLU A 41 -6.67 14.19 1.93
N LYS A 42 -6.28 13.71 0.74
CA LYS A 42 -7.19 13.65 -0.41
C LYS A 42 -8.18 12.50 -0.18
N ILE A 43 -9.46 12.82 -0.12
CA ILE A 43 -10.54 11.83 -0.05
C ILE A 43 -10.64 11.15 -1.41
N PHE A 44 -10.20 9.90 -1.52
CA PHE A 44 -10.48 9.08 -2.70
C PHE A 44 -11.74 8.25 -2.45
N SER A 45 -12.74 8.45 -3.31
CA SER A 45 -13.89 7.54 -3.47
C SER A 45 -14.67 7.20 -2.18
N GLY A 46 -14.81 8.15 -1.25
CA GLY A 46 -15.60 7.98 -0.03
C GLY A 46 -15.01 7.01 1.01
N LYS A 47 -13.77 6.54 0.83
CA LYS A 47 -13.05 5.77 1.85
C LYS A 47 -12.46 6.69 2.92
N ASP A 48 -12.34 6.17 4.14
CA ASP A 48 -11.66 6.85 5.24
C ASP A 48 -10.22 7.21 4.82
N PRO A 49 -9.85 8.50 4.73
CA PRO A 49 -8.50 8.91 4.36
C PRO A 49 -7.42 8.34 5.27
N ALA A 50 -7.74 8.04 6.53
CA ALA A 50 -6.81 7.39 7.44
C ALA A 50 -6.44 5.99 6.97
N LEU A 51 -7.43 5.23 6.48
CA LEU A 51 -7.28 3.88 5.99
C LEU A 51 -6.40 3.87 4.72
N ILE A 52 -6.63 4.80 3.81
CA ILE A 52 -5.87 4.92 2.55
C ILE A 52 -4.38 5.15 2.83
N ASN A 53 -4.06 6.06 3.76
CA ASN A 53 -2.69 6.35 4.15
C ASN A 53 -1.98 5.16 4.81
N ILE A 54 -2.74 4.27 5.46
CA ILE A 54 -2.19 3.05 6.07
C ILE A 54 -1.98 1.95 5.03
N GLN A 55 -2.89 1.83 4.06
CA GLN A 55 -2.87 0.78 3.04
C GLN A 55 -1.76 0.92 2.00
N GLY A 56 -1.41 2.16 1.62
CA GLY A 56 -0.31 2.40 0.66
C GLY A 56 0.99 1.71 1.08
N PRO A 57 1.50 1.98 2.30
CA PRO A 57 2.70 1.33 2.82
C PRO A 57 2.62 -0.20 2.93
N ILE A 58 1.42 -0.78 3.14
CA ILE A 58 1.23 -2.24 3.09
C ILE A 58 1.45 -2.75 1.66
N GLY A 59 0.89 -2.07 0.65
CA GLY A 59 1.12 -2.38 -0.75
C GLY A 59 2.60 -2.25 -1.15
N GLU A 60 3.26 -1.16 -0.74
CA GLU A 60 4.71 -0.95 -0.95
C GLU A 60 5.52 -2.11 -0.34
N PHE A 61 5.20 -2.54 0.89
CA PHE A 61 5.89 -3.64 1.55
C PHE A 61 5.70 -4.98 0.81
N VAL A 62 4.48 -5.30 0.39
CA VAL A 62 4.17 -6.51 -0.39
C VAL A 62 4.97 -6.52 -1.69
N PHE A 63 4.99 -5.39 -2.41
CA PHE A 63 5.76 -5.25 -3.64
C PHE A 63 7.26 -5.47 -3.38
N ALA A 64 7.81 -4.80 -2.37
CA ALA A 64 9.21 -4.92 -1.99
C ALA A 64 9.61 -6.36 -1.66
N LYS A 65 8.78 -7.06 -0.86
CA LYS A 65 9.01 -8.46 -0.48
C LYS A 65 8.92 -9.40 -1.68
N MET A 66 7.96 -9.20 -2.58
CA MET A 66 7.74 -10.08 -3.73
C MET A 66 8.85 -9.95 -4.78
N PHE A 67 9.36 -8.74 -5.01
CA PHE A 67 10.32 -8.46 -6.09
C PHE A 67 11.74 -8.17 -5.61
N GLY A 68 12.02 -8.29 -4.31
CA GLY A 68 13.35 -8.09 -3.72
C GLY A 68 13.82 -6.64 -3.75
N PHE A 69 12.90 -5.67 -3.75
CA PHE A 69 13.25 -4.26 -3.64
C PHE A 69 13.49 -3.87 -2.17
N PRO A 70 14.42 -2.95 -1.89
CA PRO A 70 14.52 -2.35 -0.56
C PRO A 70 13.25 -1.53 -0.31
N TRP A 71 12.57 -1.82 0.79
CA TRP A 71 11.40 -1.04 1.18
C TRP A 71 11.83 0.24 1.92
N ASP A 72 11.42 1.40 1.41
CA ASP A 72 11.69 2.67 2.07
C ASP A 72 10.69 2.92 3.22
N ILE A 73 11.17 2.71 4.45
CA ILE A 73 10.44 2.93 5.69
C ILE A 73 10.39 4.40 6.14
N ASN A 74 10.93 5.33 5.35
CA ASN A 74 10.92 6.75 5.68
C ASN A 74 9.47 7.27 5.77
N THR A 75 9.16 7.92 6.89
CA THR A 75 7.82 8.43 7.20
C THR A 75 7.65 9.90 6.84
N LYS A 76 8.69 10.58 6.36
CA LYS A 76 8.60 11.96 5.88
C LYS A 76 7.63 12.06 4.70
N PRO A 77 6.86 13.16 4.58
CA PRO A 77 6.04 13.39 3.41
C PRO A 77 6.86 13.34 2.12
N ARG A 78 6.38 12.57 1.14
CA ARG A 78 7.00 12.46 -0.19
C ARG A 78 6.34 13.44 -1.16
N LYS A 79 7.15 14.04 -2.05
CA LYS A 79 6.68 14.79 -3.22
C LYS A 79 6.90 13.91 -4.45
N GLY A 80 5.83 13.66 -5.22
CA GLY A 80 5.85 12.76 -6.38
C GLY A 80 5.33 11.37 -6.01
N GLY A 81 4.38 10.85 -6.80
CA GLY A 81 3.76 9.53 -6.60
C GLY A 81 4.62 8.40 -7.12
N ILE A 82 5.86 8.30 -6.63
CA ILE A 82 6.80 7.24 -6.99
C ILE A 82 7.18 6.51 -5.70
N ASP A 83 7.03 5.18 -5.72
CA ASP A 83 7.36 4.33 -4.57
C ASP A 83 8.73 3.66 -4.72
N PHE A 84 9.10 3.27 -5.95
CA PHE A 84 10.39 2.64 -6.24
C PHE A 84 11.01 3.21 -7.52
N GLU A 85 12.33 3.34 -7.52
CA GLU A 85 13.13 3.65 -8.70
C GLU A 85 14.10 2.49 -8.98
N CYS A 86 14.01 1.94 -10.18
CA CYS A 86 14.87 0.87 -10.66
C CYS A 86 16.22 1.43 -11.15
N LYS A 87 17.26 0.59 -11.15
CA LYS A 87 18.62 0.96 -11.63
C LYS A 87 18.68 1.49 -13.08
N ASN A 88 17.67 1.21 -13.89
CA ASN A 88 17.53 1.65 -15.28
C ASN A 88 16.62 2.88 -15.45
N GLY A 89 16.25 3.55 -14.36
CA GLY A 89 15.37 4.74 -14.39
C GLY A 89 13.88 4.43 -14.52
N ILE A 90 13.47 3.16 -14.48
CA ILE A 90 12.04 2.80 -14.42
C ILE A 90 11.50 3.19 -13.04
N MET A 91 10.40 3.94 -13.03
CA MET A 91 9.70 4.35 -11.81
C MET A 91 8.45 3.51 -11.61
N ILE A 92 8.22 3.05 -10.39
CA ILE A 92 7.09 2.21 -10.02
C ILE A 92 6.24 2.94 -8.99
N ASP A 93 4.94 2.96 -9.23
CA ASP A 93 3.91 3.50 -8.34
C ASP A 93 2.95 2.37 -7.96
N VAL A 94 2.94 2.00 -6.69
CA VAL A 94 2.20 0.86 -6.17
C VAL A 94 0.82 1.32 -5.71
N LYS A 95 -0.21 0.71 -6.27
CA LYS A 95 -1.61 0.96 -5.88
C LYS A 95 -2.17 -0.22 -5.13
N HIS A 96 -2.73 0.05 -3.96
CA HIS A 96 -3.46 -0.92 -3.18
C HIS A 96 -4.92 -0.95 -3.61
N THR A 97 -5.44 -2.15 -3.86
CA THR A 97 -6.86 -2.39 -4.15
C THR A 97 -7.38 -3.49 -3.24
N GLU A 98 -8.60 -3.34 -2.76
CA GLU A 98 -9.27 -4.36 -1.95
C GLU A 98 -10.39 -4.99 -2.76
N GLN A 99 -10.54 -6.30 -2.66
CA GLN A 99 -11.70 -7.00 -3.16
C GLN A 99 -12.53 -7.47 -1.97
N THR A 100 -13.75 -6.93 -1.83
CA THR A 100 -14.74 -7.49 -0.91
C THR A 100 -15.23 -8.80 -1.52
N VAL A 101 -14.95 -9.91 -0.85
CA VAL A 101 -15.54 -11.20 -1.20
C VAL A 101 -16.81 -11.32 -0.38
N ASP A 102 -17.98 -11.35 -1.02
CA ASP A 102 -19.22 -11.69 -0.33
C ASP A 102 -19.07 -13.10 0.26
N PRO A 103 -19.27 -13.29 1.57
CA PRO A 103 -19.31 -14.64 2.13
C PRO A 103 -20.53 -15.35 1.53
N GLN A 104 -20.28 -16.35 0.70
CA GLN A 104 -21.31 -17.26 0.20
C GLN A 104 -21.77 -18.21 1.30
#